data_AF-A0AAX3M2T4-F1
#
_entry.id   AF-A0AAX3M2T4-F1
#
_cell.length_a   1.000
_cell.length_b   1.000
_cell.length_c   1.000
_cell.angle_alpha   90.00
_cell.angle_beta   90.00
_cell.angle_gamma   90.00
#
_symmetry.space_group_name_H-M   'P 1'
#
loop_
_entity.id
_entity.type
_entity.pdbx_description
1 polymer ?
#
loop_
_entity_poly.entity_id
_entity_poly.type
_entity_poly.pdbx_seq_one_letter_code
_entity_poly.pdbx_strand_id
1 'polypeptide(L)'
;MITIILESKTVDRIAKVSQLNNEVYLLQNKSDYKILSELSTVDYDAFAREDMKQLIIELEMLKEDLYDEKDLHHINEIIELTDKCISIPDSYLIFTPF
;
A
#
# COMPACT_ATOMS: atom_id res chain seq x y z
N MET A 1 1.45 -11.25 6.62
CA MET A 1 2.39 -10.22 6.12
C MET A 1 2.03 -9.90 4.69
N ILE A 2 1.89 -8.63 4.38
CA ILE A 2 1.62 -8.10 3.04
C ILE A 2 2.92 -7.47 2.52
N THR A 3 3.38 -7.87 1.34
CA THR A 3 4.44 -7.20 0.59
C THR A 3 3.80 -6.19 -0.35
N ILE A 4 4.32 -4.96 -0.36
CA ILE A 4 3.89 -3.89 -1.27
C ILE A 4 4.98 -3.71 -2.33
N ILE A 5 4.63 -3.83 -3.60
CA ILE A 5 5.57 -3.84 -4.72
C ILE A 5 5.14 -2.79 -5.74
N LEU A 6 6.06 -1.93 -6.14
CA LEU A 6 5.89 -1.05 -7.30
C LEU A 6 6.48 -1.73 -8.53
N GLU A 7 5.63 -2.02 -9.52
CA GLU A 7 6.01 -2.64 -10.80
C GLU A 7 5.62 -1.76 -11.97
N SER A 8 6.45 -1.71 -13.01
CA SER A 8 6.07 -1.14 -14.31
C SER A 8 5.30 -2.16 -15.15
N LYS A 9 4.59 -1.69 -16.19
CA LYS A 9 3.96 -2.56 -17.21
C LYS A 9 4.94 -3.45 -17.98
N THR A 10 6.24 -3.14 -17.95
CA THR A 10 7.31 -4.01 -18.49
C THR A 10 7.74 -5.11 -17.52
N VAL A 11 7.06 -5.25 -16.37
CA VAL A 11 7.35 -6.20 -15.29
C VAL A 11 8.70 -5.94 -14.62
N ASP A 12 9.18 -4.68 -14.68
CA ASP A 12 10.35 -4.28 -13.93
C ASP A 12 9.93 -3.91 -12.51
N ARG A 13 10.42 -4.67 -11.52
CA ARG A 13 10.25 -4.35 -10.10
C ARG A 13 11.08 -3.13 -9.77
N ILE A 14 10.40 -2.01 -9.51
CA ILE A 14 11.03 -0.72 -9.24
C ILE A 14 11.43 -0.64 -7.76
N ALA A 15 10.52 -1.01 -6.86
CA ALA A 15 10.74 -0.97 -5.41
C ALA A 15 9.77 -1.91 -4.68
N LYS A 16 10.10 -2.23 -3.43
CA LYS A 16 9.22 -3.00 -2.55
C LYS A 16 9.43 -2.62 -1.10
N VAL A 17 8.37 -2.71 -0.29
CA VAL A 17 8.45 -2.59 1.18
C VAL A 17 7.64 -3.72 1.80
N SER A 18 8.03 -4.14 3.00
CA SER A 18 7.26 -5.06 3.82
C SER A 18 7.65 -4.92 5.28
N GLN A 19 6.69 -5.22 6.15
CA GLN A 19 6.91 -5.24 7.59
C GLN A 19 6.16 -6.42 8.22
N LEU A 20 6.78 -7.01 9.25
CA LEU A 20 6.17 -8.11 9.99
C LEU A 20 4.84 -7.64 10.62
N ASN A 21 3.81 -8.47 10.50
CA ASN A 21 2.46 -8.24 11.03
C ASN A 21 1.74 -7.01 10.46
N ASN A 22 2.18 -6.47 9.32
CA ASN A 22 1.55 -5.27 8.73
C ASN A 22 0.10 -5.47 8.31
N GLU A 23 -0.37 -6.71 8.16
CA GLU A 23 -1.78 -7.04 7.96
C GLU A 23 -2.69 -6.55 9.11
N VAL A 24 -2.14 -6.40 10.33
CA VAL A 24 -2.91 -6.01 11.52
C VAL A 24 -3.41 -4.57 11.43
N TYR A 25 -2.66 -3.71 10.74
CA TYR A 25 -3.04 -2.32 10.54
C TYR A 25 -3.38 -1.98 9.09
N LEU A 26 -2.86 -2.68 8.09
CA LEU A 26 -3.20 -2.40 6.68
C LEU A 26 -4.60 -2.87 6.32
N LEU A 27 -5.05 -4.02 6.85
CA LEU A 27 -6.37 -4.55 6.53
C LEU A 27 -7.44 -3.80 7.32
N GLN A 28 -8.18 -2.94 6.64
CA GLN A 28 -9.20 -2.09 7.28
C GLN A 28 -10.60 -2.59 6.96
N ASN A 29 -11.43 -2.84 7.98
CA ASN A 29 -12.82 -3.28 7.80
C ASN A 29 -13.84 -2.13 7.96
N LYS A 30 -13.39 -0.88 8.04
CA LYS A 30 -14.26 0.30 8.22
C LYS A 30 -14.62 0.89 6.85
N SER A 31 -15.84 1.42 6.72
CA SER A 31 -16.36 2.04 5.49
C SER A 31 -15.55 3.23 4.97
N ASP A 32 -14.75 3.83 5.85
CA ASP A 32 -13.96 5.02 5.54
C ASP A 32 -12.71 4.68 4.71
N TYR A 33 -12.38 3.38 4.60
CA TYR A 33 -11.26 2.86 3.84
C TYR A 33 -11.78 2.12 2.61
N LYS A 34 -11.69 2.73 1.43
CA LYS A 34 -12.13 2.12 0.18
C LYS A 34 -11.10 1.11 -0.33
N ILE A 35 -9.83 1.49 -0.40
CA ILE A 35 -8.78 0.65 -0.98
C ILE A 35 -8.25 -0.34 0.06
N LEU A 36 -7.95 0.11 1.27
CA LEU A 36 -7.40 -0.75 2.32
C LEU A 36 -8.38 -1.83 2.81
N SER A 37 -9.68 -1.67 2.53
CA SER A 37 -10.70 -2.71 2.80
C SER A 37 -10.84 -3.76 1.70
N GLU A 38 -10.31 -3.50 0.51
CA GLU A 38 -10.32 -4.42 -0.62
C GLU A 38 -9.12 -5.36 -0.61
N LEU A 39 -8.14 -5.13 0.27
CA LEU A 39 -6.92 -5.94 0.36
C LEU A 39 -7.23 -7.40 0.75
N SER A 40 -6.74 -8.30 -0.08
CA SER A 40 -6.79 -9.75 0.08
C SER A 40 -5.61 -10.26 0.89
N THR A 41 -5.88 -11.25 1.75
CA THR A 41 -4.84 -12.00 2.45
C THR A 41 -4.38 -13.24 1.67
N VAL A 42 -4.93 -13.48 0.48
CA VAL A 42 -4.67 -14.70 -0.31
C VAL A 42 -4.33 -14.44 -1.78
N ASP A 43 -4.62 -13.24 -2.29
CA ASP A 43 -4.44 -12.88 -3.71
C ASP A 43 -3.51 -11.68 -3.89
N TYR A 44 -3.31 -11.28 -5.16
CA TYR A 44 -2.57 -10.08 -5.54
C TYR A 44 -3.56 -8.96 -5.86
N ASP A 45 -3.50 -7.87 -5.10
CA ASP A 45 -4.31 -6.69 -5.36
C ASP A 45 -3.45 -5.64 -6.04
N ALA A 46 -3.74 -5.38 -7.31
CA ALA A 46 -3.01 -4.43 -8.14
C ALA A 46 -3.82 -3.15 -8.32
N PHE A 47 -3.25 -2.03 -7.89
CA PHE A 47 -3.87 -0.71 -7.98
C PHE A 47 -3.13 0.15 -9.00
N ALA A 48 -3.91 0.86 -9.82
CA ALA A 48 -3.37 1.72 -10.85
C ALA A 48 -3.13 3.14 -10.30
N ARG A 49 -2.50 3.97 -11.12
CA ARG A 49 -2.17 5.35 -10.78
C ARG A 49 -3.38 6.16 -10.28
N GLU A 50 -4.56 5.89 -10.83
CA GLU A 50 -5.81 6.58 -10.50
C GLU A 50 -6.24 6.36 -9.05
N ASP A 51 -5.86 5.23 -8.46
CA ASP A 51 -6.20 4.83 -7.09
C ASP A 51 -5.27 5.46 -6.05
N MET A 52 -4.04 5.83 -6.45
CA MET A 52 -2.96 6.24 -5.55
C MET A 52 -3.32 7.43 -4.66
N LYS A 53 -4.08 8.40 -5.17
CA LYS A 53 -4.51 9.56 -4.36
C LYS A 53 -5.43 9.14 -3.21
N GLN A 54 -6.37 8.23 -3.48
CA GLN A 54 -7.27 7.72 -2.45
C GLN A 54 -6.50 6.88 -1.43
N LEU A 55 -5.53 6.08 -1.90
CA LEU A 55 -4.68 5.27 -1.04
C LEU A 55 -3.84 6.14 -0.09
N ILE A 56 -3.26 7.25 -0.57
CA ILE A 56 -2.51 8.19 0.30
C ILE A 56 -3.41 8.75 1.39
N ILE A 57 -4.64 9.15 1.06
CA ILE A 57 -5.60 9.68 2.06
C ILE A 57 -5.87 8.62 3.13
N GLU A 58 -6.12 7.38 2.73
CA GLU A 58 -6.38 6.27 3.65
C GLU A 58 -5.16 5.94 4.52
N LEU A 59 -3.95 5.97 3.97
CA LEU A 59 -2.71 5.76 4.72
C LEU A 59 -2.43 6.89 5.73
N GLU A 60 -2.71 8.14 5.38
CA GLU A 60 -2.59 9.27 6.30
C GLU A 60 -3.62 9.19 7.43
N MET A 61 -4.87 8.82 7.13
CA MET A 61 -5.88 8.55 8.17
C MET A 61 -5.45 7.41 9.09
N LEU A 62 -4.87 6.34 8.53
CA LEU A 62 -4.40 5.21 9.31
C LEU A 62 -3.27 5.58 10.28
N LYS A 63 -2.39 6.52 9.91
CA LYS A 63 -1.33 7.02 10.81
C LYS A 63 -1.87 7.64 12.09
N GLU A 64 -3.05 8.23 12.06
CA GLU A 64 -3.67 8.83 13.26
C GLU A 64 -4.05 7.77 14.31
N ASP A 65 -4.30 6.53 13.88
CA ASP A 65 -4.67 5.39 14.73
C ASP A 65 -3.44 4.57 15.20
N LEU A 66 -2.23 4.88 14.73
CA LEU A 66 -1.00 4.12 15.00
C LEU A 66 -0.10 4.80 16.04
N TYR A 67 0.50 3.97 16.90
CA TYR A 67 1.39 4.43 17.98
C TYR A 67 2.80 3.83 17.90
N ASP A 68 2.97 2.71 17.20
CA ASP A 68 4.27 2.06 17.04
C ASP A 68 5.10 2.78 15.96
N GLU A 69 6.32 3.18 16.31
CA GLU A 69 7.20 3.93 15.40
C GLU A 69 7.54 3.14 14.13
N LYS A 70 7.61 1.80 14.21
CA LYS A 70 7.90 0.97 13.03
C LYS A 70 6.68 0.93 12.12
N ASP A 71 5.48 0.80 12.68
CA ASP A 71 4.24 0.82 11.89
C ASP A 71 4.09 2.16 11.17
N LEU A 72 4.32 3.27 11.89
CA LEU A 72 4.33 4.62 11.31
C LEU A 72 5.40 4.78 10.21
N HIS A 73 6.61 4.27 10.44
CA HIS A 73 7.67 4.30 9.44
C HIS A 73 7.26 3.52 8.17
N HIS A 74 6.75 2.32 8.32
CA HIS A 74 6.31 1.50 7.21
C HIS A 74 5.14 2.13 6.43
N ILE A 75 4.18 2.77 7.09
CA ILE A 75 3.15 3.54 6.38
C ILE A 75 3.76 4.67 5.54
N ASN A 76 4.75 5.40 6.07
CA ASN A 76 5.42 6.44 5.28
C ASN A 76 6.16 5.84 4.07
N GLU A 77 6.79 4.66 4.21
CA GLU A 77 7.42 3.98 3.07
C GLU A 77 6.39 3.56 1.99
N ILE A 78 5.19 3.12 2.39
CA ILE A 78 4.09 2.85 1.45
C ILE A 78 3.62 4.13 0.77
N ILE A 79 3.48 5.24 1.49
CA ILE A 79 3.12 6.54 0.90
C ILE A 79 4.16 6.96 -0.14
N GLU A 80 5.45 6.83 0.16
CA GLU A 80 6.52 7.14 -0.79
C GLU A 80 6.47 6.26 -2.05
N LEU A 81 6.17 4.96 -1.91
CA LEU A 81 5.91 4.06 -3.03
C LEU A 81 4.70 4.51 -3.87
N THR A 82 3.65 4.95 -3.19
CA THR A 82 2.40 5.41 -3.79
C THR A 82 2.63 6.69 -4.60
N ASP A 83 3.39 7.65 -4.06
CA ASP A 83 3.83 8.86 -4.78
C ASP A 83 4.73 8.54 -5.98
N LYS A 84 5.62 7.54 -5.85
CA LYS A 84 6.42 7.06 -6.99
C LYS A 84 5.53 6.46 -8.08
N CYS A 85 4.51 5.69 -7.72
CA CYS A 85 3.52 5.15 -8.66
C CYS A 85 2.78 6.28 -9.40
N ILE A 86 2.49 7.40 -8.73
CA ILE A 86 1.91 8.59 -9.38
C ILE A 86 2.88 9.21 -10.39
N SER A 87 4.18 9.15 -10.12
CA SER A 87 5.21 9.81 -10.91
C SER A 87 5.69 8.99 -12.11
N ILE A 88 5.51 7.67 -12.07
CA ILE A 88 5.95 6.74 -13.11
C ILE A 88 4.74 6.36 -13.98
N PRO A 89 4.72 6.73 -15.28
CA PRO A 89 3.66 6.29 -16.18
C PRO A 89 3.64 4.76 -16.31
N ASP A 90 2.44 4.20 -16.49
CA ASP A 90 2.23 2.76 -16.69
C ASP A 90 2.80 1.88 -15.56
N SER A 91 2.83 2.35 -14.31
CA SER A 91 3.14 1.54 -13.13
C SER A 91 1.91 1.19 -12.30
N TYR A 92 2.04 0.12 -11.53
CA TYR A 92 1.03 -0.38 -10.60
C TYR A 92 1.66 -0.63 -9.24
N LEU A 93 0.86 -0.44 -8.20
CA LEU A 93 1.23 -0.81 -6.84
C LEU A 93 0.48 -2.10 -6.48
N ILE A 94 1.23 -3.13 -6.13
CA ILE A 94 0.73 -4.48 -5.86
C ILE A 94 0.86 -4.78 -4.38
N PHE A 95 -0.24 -5.19 -3.75
CA PHE A 95 -0.28 -5.73 -2.40
C PHE A 95 -0.44 -7.24 -2.49
N THR A 96 0.41 -8.00 -1.81
CA THR A 96 0.38 -9.47 -1.89
C THR A 96 0.84 -10.12 -0.59
N PRO A 97 0.26 -11.26 -0.16
CA PRO A 97 0.67 -11.94 1.07
C PRO A 97 1.97 -12.78 0.94
N PHE A 98 2.62 -12.78 -0.23
CA PHE A 98 3.77 -13.64 -0.56
C PHE A 98 5.12 -12.90 -0.60
#